data_AF-A0A3R7K7W7-F1
#
_entry.id   AF-A0A3R7K7W7-F1
#
_cell.length_a   1.000
_cell.length_b   1.000
_cell.length_c   1.000
_cell.angle_alpha   90.00
_cell.angle_beta   90.00
_cell.angle_gamma   90.00
#
_symmetry.space_group_name_H-M   'P 1'
#
loop_
_entity.id
_entity.type
_entity.pdbx_description
1 polymer ?
#
loop_
_entity_poly.entity_id
_entity_poly.type
_entity_poly.pdbx_seq_one_letter_code
_entity_poly.pdbx_strand_id
1 'polypeptide(L)'
;MSEGLHLANLTEQLEKIKKVVQTCKEVDERVKQLCLPTEADAAASPGAGCSNRVPTEGLVGYLAGSFAEGQWKDEYLGVNATVTSGELASTEGTDNGGVRFKGRGSWAEWPVSKQGENQPYYFANNGFTLMATVTI
;
A
#
# COMPACT_ATOMS: atom_id res chain seq x y z
N MET A 1 39.68 14.29 -15.05
CA MET A 1 38.91 14.84 -13.91
C MET A 1 39.53 14.26 -12.66
N SER A 2 39.99 15.07 -11.71
CA SER A 2 40.49 14.55 -10.43
C SER A 2 39.31 14.28 -9.51
N GLU A 3 39.11 13.04 -9.14
CA GLU A 3 38.10 12.63 -8.16
C GLU A 3 38.62 12.90 -6.74
N GLY A 4 37.75 13.39 -5.85
CA GLY A 4 38.06 13.71 -4.46
C GLY A 4 36.97 13.23 -3.52
N LEU A 5 37.35 12.90 -2.28
CA LEU A 5 36.41 12.51 -1.22
C LEU A 5 35.94 13.74 -0.44
N HIS A 6 34.64 13.82 -0.20
CA HIS A 6 34.01 14.91 0.54
C HIS A 6 33.28 14.36 1.77
N LEU A 7 33.47 15.05 2.90
CA LEU A 7 32.66 14.82 4.10
C LEU A 7 31.37 15.64 3.98
N ALA A 8 30.23 14.96 4.02
CA ALA A 8 28.91 15.59 3.98
C ALA A 8 28.19 15.40 5.32
N ASN A 9 27.56 16.47 5.81
CA ASN A 9 26.65 16.39 6.94
C ASN A 9 25.22 16.21 6.43
N LEU A 10 24.57 15.11 6.81
CA LEU A 10 23.27 14.69 6.28
C LEU A 10 22.13 14.83 7.31
N THR A 11 22.18 15.83 8.19
CA THR A 11 21.17 16.05 9.24
C THR A 11 19.75 16.10 8.68
N GLU A 12 19.52 16.79 7.56
CA GLU A 12 18.18 16.91 6.97
C GLU A 12 17.66 15.57 6.44
N GLN A 13 18.53 14.77 5.81
CA GLN A 13 18.21 13.44 5.33
C GLN A 13 17.91 12.49 6.50
N LEU A 14 18.68 12.60 7.59
CA LEU A 14 18.43 11.84 8.81
C LEU A 14 17.05 12.15 9.40
N GLU A 15 16.64 13.42 9.44
CA GLU A 15 15.29 13.79 9.89
C GLU A 15 14.19 13.26 8.96
N LYS A 16 14.42 13.20 7.65
CA LYS A 16 13.49 12.54 6.72
C LYS A 16 13.40 11.03 6.98
N ILE A 17 14.52 10.36 7.20
CA ILE A 17 14.56 8.91 7.50
C ILE A 17 13.81 8.62 8.80
N LYS A 18 14.01 9.42 9.85
CA LYS A 18 13.27 9.26 11.12
C LYS A 18 11.75 9.33 10.92
N LYS A 19 11.28 10.28 10.11
CA LYS A 19 9.85 10.41 9.78
C LYS A 19 9.32 9.18 9.05
N VAL A 20 10.03 8.70 8.03
CA VAL A 20 9.64 7.48 7.30
C VAL A 20 9.56 6.28 8.25
N VAL A 21 10.60 6.05 9.07
CA VAL A 21 10.62 4.95 10.04
C VAL A 21 9.49 5.05 11.05
N GLN A 22 9.15 6.26 11.52
CA GLN A 22 8.01 6.47 12.39
C GLN A 22 6.69 6.09 11.70
N THR A 23 6.47 6.57 10.47
CA THR A 23 5.27 6.23 9.69
C THR A 23 5.16 4.72 9.48
N CYS A 24 6.23 4.01 9.11
CA CYS A 24 6.18 2.56 8.94
C CYS A 24 5.73 1.84 10.22
N LYS A 25 6.19 2.27 11.40
CA LYS A 25 5.76 1.70 12.68
C LYS A 25 4.28 1.95 12.97
N GLU A 26 3.81 3.15 12.69
CA GLU A 26 2.39 3.51 12.89
C GLU A 26 1.47 2.72 11.92
N VAL A 27 1.92 2.49 10.69
CA VAL A 27 1.21 1.64 9.72
C VAL A 27 1.23 0.17 10.18
N ASP A 28 2.37 -0.36 10.60
CA ASP A 28 2.48 -1.73 11.14
C ASP A 28 1.51 -1.96 12.29
N GLU A 29 1.46 -1.07 13.27
CA GLU A 29 0.56 -1.21 14.42
C GLU A 29 -0.92 -1.18 14.01
N ARG A 30 -1.28 -0.37 13.01
CA ARG A 30 -2.65 -0.37 12.45
C ARG A 30 -2.95 -1.65 11.69
N VAL A 31 -2.06 -2.10 10.82
CA VAL A 31 -2.26 -3.31 10.00
C VAL A 31 -2.34 -4.57 10.89
N LYS A 32 -1.51 -4.67 11.93
CA LYS A 32 -1.57 -5.78 12.91
C LYS A 32 -2.93 -5.90 13.60
N GLN A 33 -3.70 -4.80 13.70
CA GLN A 33 -5.03 -4.82 14.31
C GLN A 33 -6.13 -5.26 13.34
N LEU A 34 -5.83 -5.32 12.03
CA LEU A 34 -6.78 -5.80 11.04
C LEU A 34 -7.04 -7.30 11.22
N CYS A 35 -8.32 -7.65 11.15
CA CYS A 35 -8.78 -9.02 11.30
C CYS A 35 -8.99 -9.67 9.94
N LEU A 36 -8.39 -10.84 9.77
CA LEU A 36 -8.62 -11.68 8.62
C LEU A 36 -9.98 -12.39 8.75
N PRO A 37 -10.77 -12.44 7.68
CA PRO A 37 -11.98 -13.24 7.66
C PRO A 37 -11.60 -14.73 7.77
N THR A 38 -12.37 -15.43 8.58
CA THR A 38 -12.20 -16.85 8.87
C THR A 38 -12.77 -17.66 7.70
N GLU A 39 -11.94 -17.96 6.70
CA GLU A 39 -12.23 -18.77 5.51
C GLU A 39 -13.03 -18.08 4.37
N ALA A 40 -12.72 -18.48 3.14
CA ALA A 40 -13.33 -18.00 1.90
C ALA A 40 -14.84 -18.30 1.79
N ASP A 41 -15.34 -19.28 2.56
CA ASP A 41 -16.73 -19.74 2.53
C ASP A 41 -17.60 -19.17 3.68
N ALA A 42 -17.03 -18.39 4.60
CA ALA A 42 -17.77 -17.81 5.74
C ALA A 42 -18.30 -16.39 5.47
N ALA A 43 -18.56 -16.06 4.20
CA ALA A 43 -19.00 -14.73 3.76
C ALA A 43 -20.39 -14.27 4.29
N ALA A 44 -21.00 -14.95 5.27
CA ALA A 44 -22.41 -14.72 5.61
C ALA A 44 -22.78 -14.85 7.11
N SER A 45 -21.89 -14.53 8.06
CA SER A 45 -22.31 -14.47 9.48
C SER A 45 -21.76 -13.24 10.22
N PRO A 46 -22.65 -12.30 10.62
CA PRO A 46 -22.28 -11.24 11.56
C PRO A 46 -21.87 -11.88 12.88
N GLY A 47 -20.58 -11.81 13.22
CA GLY A 47 -20.03 -12.43 14.43
C GLY A 47 -18.99 -13.54 14.18
N ALA A 48 -18.57 -13.78 12.94
CA ALA A 48 -17.35 -14.56 12.69
C ALA A 48 -16.17 -13.82 13.34
N GLY A 49 -15.68 -14.35 14.47
CA GLY A 49 -14.58 -13.77 15.23
C GLY A 49 -13.30 -13.66 14.40
N CYS A 50 -12.44 -12.71 14.80
CA CYS A 50 -11.10 -12.52 14.24
C CYS A 50 -10.28 -13.80 14.41
N SER A 51 -10.08 -14.56 13.33
CA SER A 51 -9.30 -15.80 13.40
C SER A 51 -7.80 -15.54 13.45
N ASN A 52 -7.32 -14.58 12.65
CA ASN A 52 -5.91 -14.21 12.58
C ASN A 52 -5.73 -12.71 12.31
N ARG A 53 -4.63 -12.15 12.86
CA ARG A 53 -4.18 -10.78 12.54
C ARG A 53 -3.40 -10.79 11.23
N VAL A 54 -3.43 -9.67 10.51
CA VAL A 54 -2.60 -9.51 9.30
C VAL A 54 -1.11 -9.50 9.69
N PRO A 55 -0.26 -10.35 9.08
CA PRO A 55 1.17 -10.33 9.32
C PRO A 55 1.80 -9.07 8.72
N THR A 56 2.65 -8.38 9.47
CA THR A 56 3.44 -7.25 8.98
C THR A 56 4.88 -7.63 8.64
N GLU A 57 5.32 -8.84 9.01
CA GLU A 57 6.60 -9.36 8.59
C GLU A 57 6.62 -9.56 7.07
N GLY A 58 7.57 -8.89 6.39
CA GLY A 58 7.64 -8.92 4.93
C GLY A 58 6.56 -8.12 4.21
N LEU A 59 5.78 -7.30 4.93
CA LEU A 59 4.84 -6.35 4.32
C LEU A 59 5.61 -5.17 3.72
N VAL A 60 5.33 -4.88 2.45
CA VAL A 60 6.13 -3.98 1.59
C VAL A 60 5.34 -2.79 1.04
N GLY A 61 4.04 -2.78 1.27
CA GLY A 61 3.15 -1.71 0.84
C GLY A 61 1.74 -1.96 1.33
N TYR A 62 0.98 -0.90 1.55
CA TYR A 62 -0.39 -0.96 2.01
C TYR A 62 -1.18 0.20 1.41
N LEU A 63 -2.10 -0.14 0.50
CA LEU A 63 -2.98 0.83 -0.15
C LEU A 63 -4.27 0.94 0.64
N ALA A 64 -4.38 2.00 1.46
CA ALA A 64 -5.60 2.30 2.19
C ALA A 64 -5.79 3.81 2.37
N GLY A 65 -7.06 4.23 2.51
CA GLY A 65 -7.51 5.54 2.99
C GLY A 65 -7.28 6.73 2.06
N SER A 66 -6.05 6.95 1.62
CA SER A 66 -5.63 8.18 0.98
C SER A 66 -5.60 8.06 -0.54
N PHE A 67 -6.55 8.74 -1.17
CA PHE A 67 -6.62 8.94 -2.62
C PHE A 67 -6.51 10.43 -2.94
N ALA A 68 -5.54 10.82 -3.76
CA ALA A 68 -5.39 12.20 -4.22
C ALA A 68 -4.80 12.23 -5.63
N GLU A 69 -5.32 13.11 -6.49
CA GLU A 69 -4.75 13.39 -7.82
C GLU A 69 -4.59 12.14 -8.70
N GLY A 70 -5.53 11.19 -8.64
CA GLY A 70 -5.43 9.95 -9.41
C GLY A 70 -4.42 8.94 -8.85
N GLN A 71 -3.91 9.16 -7.64
CA GLN A 71 -3.00 8.24 -6.95
C GLN A 71 -3.66 7.67 -5.70
N TRP A 72 -3.61 6.35 -5.58
CA TRP A 72 -3.89 5.65 -4.34
C TRP A 72 -2.56 5.48 -3.60
N LYS A 73 -2.44 6.16 -2.46
CA LYS A 73 -1.16 6.27 -1.76
C LYS A 73 -0.82 4.99 -1.02
N ASP A 74 0.45 4.61 -1.09
CA ASP A 74 1.02 3.60 -0.21
C ASP A 74 1.29 4.24 1.16
N GLU A 75 0.65 3.71 2.19
CA GLU A 75 0.78 4.22 3.54
C GLU A 75 2.19 4.01 4.12
N TYR A 76 2.97 3.07 3.58
CA TYR A 76 4.40 2.91 3.92
C TYR A 76 5.31 3.95 3.24
N LEU A 77 4.74 4.92 2.50
CA LEU A 77 5.47 5.94 1.74
C LEU A 77 6.38 5.36 0.66
N GLY A 78 6.08 4.13 0.20
CA GLY A 78 6.76 3.48 -0.90
C GLY A 78 6.21 3.95 -2.24
N VAL A 79 5.60 3.03 -2.97
CA VAL A 79 5.19 3.25 -4.35
C VAL A 79 3.69 3.46 -4.38
N ASN A 80 3.19 4.57 -4.91
CA ASN A 80 1.75 4.75 -5.05
C ASN A 80 1.19 3.93 -6.23
N ALA A 81 -0.07 3.53 -6.14
CA ALA A 81 -0.80 3.01 -7.29
C ALA A 81 -1.44 4.15 -8.09
N THR A 82 -1.44 4.02 -9.41
CA THR A 82 -2.14 4.92 -10.32
C THR A 82 -3.56 4.43 -10.54
N VAL A 83 -4.53 5.30 -10.32
CA VAL A 83 -5.95 5.01 -10.54
C VAL A 83 -6.40 5.64 -11.84
N THR A 84 -6.99 4.82 -12.70
CA THR A 84 -7.66 5.26 -13.91
C THR A 84 -9.16 5.22 -13.69
N SER A 85 -9.85 6.31 -14.04
CA SER A 85 -11.31 6.41 -13.98
C SER A 85 -11.87 6.52 -15.38
N GLY A 86 -12.59 5.49 -15.82
CA GLY A 86 -13.38 5.54 -17.05
C GLY A 86 -14.71 6.26 -16.84
N GLU A 87 -15.37 5.99 -15.71
CA GLU A 87 -16.61 6.67 -15.28
C GLU A 87 -16.48 7.21 -13.86
N LEU A 88 -16.12 6.35 -12.89
CA LEU A 88 -15.89 6.76 -11.51
C LEU A 88 -14.76 5.97 -10.86
N ALA A 89 -13.88 6.69 -10.18
CA ALA A 89 -13.00 6.18 -9.14
C ALA A 89 -13.07 7.13 -7.94
N SER A 90 -13.67 6.68 -6.84
CA SER A 90 -13.84 7.51 -5.64
C SER A 90 -13.66 6.71 -4.35
N THR A 91 -13.42 7.43 -3.25
CA THR A 91 -13.41 6.88 -1.89
C THR A 91 -14.79 6.93 -1.23
N GLU A 92 -15.82 7.39 -1.95
CA GLU A 92 -17.17 7.54 -1.41
C GLU A 92 -17.82 6.18 -1.17
N GLY A 93 -18.27 5.95 0.06
CA GLY A 93 -18.85 4.68 0.49
C GLY A 93 -17.83 3.58 0.73
N THR A 94 -16.54 3.92 0.90
CA THR A 94 -15.51 2.99 1.38
C THR A 94 -15.16 3.36 2.83
N ASP A 95 -15.90 2.82 3.79
CA ASP A 95 -15.72 3.16 5.22
C ASP A 95 -14.34 2.78 5.76
N ASN A 96 -13.65 1.84 5.10
CA ASN A 96 -12.35 1.30 5.50
C ASN A 96 -11.18 1.77 4.60
N GLY A 97 -11.39 2.81 3.79
CA GLY A 97 -10.31 3.40 2.98
C GLY A 97 -9.92 2.61 1.74
N GLY A 98 -10.87 2.43 0.81
CA GLY A 98 -10.64 1.77 -0.48
C GLY A 98 -10.95 2.68 -1.66
N VAL A 99 -11.06 2.09 -2.85
CA VAL A 99 -11.52 2.79 -4.05
C VAL A 99 -12.69 2.02 -4.64
N ARG A 100 -13.80 2.73 -4.88
CA ARG A 100 -14.92 2.22 -5.67
C ARG A 100 -14.66 2.51 -7.14
N PHE A 101 -14.54 1.45 -7.93
CA PHE A 101 -14.45 1.53 -9.38
C PHE A 101 -15.84 1.32 -10.00
N LYS A 102 -16.25 2.21 -10.89
CA LYS A 102 -17.48 2.06 -11.67
C LYS A 102 -17.22 2.35 -13.14
N GLY A 103 -17.96 1.66 -14.01
CA GLY A 103 -17.93 1.86 -15.45
C GLY A 103 -16.74 1.19 -16.13
N ARG A 104 -16.83 1.08 -17.46
CA ARG A 104 -15.78 0.48 -18.27
C ARG A 104 -14.54 1.37 -18.22
N GLY A 105 -13.39 0.75 -17.95
CA GLY A 105 -12.11 1.45 -17.95
C GLY A 105 -11.77 2.16 -16.63
N SER A 106 -12.37 1.74 -15.52
CA SER A 106 -11.94 2.16 -14.18
C SER A 106 -11.13 1.04 -13.51
N TRP A 107 -9.88 1.30 -13.12
CA TRP A 107 -9.00 0.34 -12.45
C TRP A 107 -7.86 1.03 -11.69
N ALA A 108 -7.08 0.29 -10.92
CA ALA A 108 -5.83 0.75 -10.33
C ALA A 108 -4.64 -0.10 -10.82
N GLU A 109 -3.50 0.53 -11.05
CA GLU A 109 -2.24 -0.11 -11.39
C GLU A 109 -1.19 0.20 -10.32
N TRP A 110 -0.63 -0.85 -9.71
CA TRP A 110 0.48 -0.72 -8.78
C TRP A 110 1.76 -1.24 -9.47
N PRO A 111 2.72 -0.36 -9.85
CA PRO A 111 3.76 -0.74 -10.78
C PRO A 111 4.81 -1.65 -10.14
N VAL A 112 5.25 -2.69 -10.87
CA VAL A 112 6.37 -3.55 -10.48
C VAL A 112 7.62 -3.19 -11.30
N SER A 113 7.58 -3.46 -12.62
CA SER A 113 8.70 -3.21 -13.55
C SER A 113 8.65 -1.84 -14.24
N LYS A 114 7.50 -1.16 -14.21
CA LYS A 114 7.30 0.17 -14.83
C LYS A 114 7.99 1.31 -14.06
N GLN A 115 8.75 1.01 -12.99
CA GLN A 115 9.38 2.02 -12.12
C GLN A 115 10.74 2.53 -12.63
N GLY A 116 11.25 2.01 -13.76
CA GLY A 116 12.49 2.46 -14.39
C GLY A 116 13.72 1.81 -13.78
N GLU A 117 14.73 2.62 -13.45
CA GLU A 117 16.02 2.14 -12.92
C GLU A 117 15.91 1.57 -11.50
N ASN A 118 15.09 2.20 -10.65
CA ASN A 118 14.84 1.74 -9.28
C ASN A 118 13.54 0.94 -9.24
N GLN A 119 13.63 -0.38 -9.04
CA GLN A 119 12.49 -1.29 -8.99
C GLN A 119 12.35 -1.93 -7.61
N PRO A 120 11.83 -1.20 -6.60
CA PRO A 120 11.69 -1.70 -5.23
C PRO A 120 10.83 -2.97 -5.13
N TYR A 121 9.92 -3.20 -6.09
CA TYR A 121 9.05 -4.39 -6.13
C TYR A 121 9.57 -5.53 -7.01
N TYR A 122 10.83 -5.52 -7.40
CA TYR A 122 11.42 -6.60 -8.21
C TYR A 122 11.27 -8.00 -7.57
N PHE A 123 11.18 -8.08 -6.23
CA PHE A 123 10.93 -9.34 -5.50
C PHE A 123 9.66 -10.06 -5.97
N ALA A 124 8.66 -9.33 -6.50
CA ALA A 124 7.41 -9.91 -6.98
C ALA A 124 7.59 -10.84 -8.20
N ASN A 125 8.73 -10.77 -8.90
CA ASN A 125 9.07 -11.73 -9.97
C ASN A 125 9.46 -13.12 -9.44
N ASN A 126 9.78 -13.25 -8.14
CA ASN A 126 10.16 -14.51 -7.52
C ASN A 126 9.02 -15.10 -6.68
N GLY A 127 8.40 -14.28 -5.84
CA GLY A 127 7.29 -14.70 -4.98
C GLY A 127 6.73 -13.51 -4.22
N PHE A 128 5.40 -13.42 -4.17
CA PHE A 128 4.68 -12.39 -3.43
C PHE A 128 3.28 -12.88 -3.05
N THR A 129 2.68 -12.19 -2.08
CA THR A 129 1.28 -12.33 -1.72
C THR A 129 0.61 -10.97 -1.85
N LEU A 130 -0.52 -10.91 -2.55
CA LEU A 130 -1.37 -9.72 -2.62
C LEU A 130 -2.71 -10.03 -1.93
N MET A 131 -3.11 -9.17 -1.00
CA MET A 131 -4.36 -9.29 -0.25
C MET A 131 -5.23 -8.07 -0.53
N ALA A 132 -6.53 -8.30 -0.76
CA ALA A 132 -7.51 -7.24 -0.94
C ALA A 132 -8.88 -7.69 -0.43
N THR A 133 -9.63 -6.73 0.14
CA THR A 133 -11.06 -6.90 0.44
C THR A 133 -11.84 -6.31 -0.73
N VAL A 134 -12.74 -7.10 -1.33
CA VAL A 134 -13.53 -6.67 -2.48
C VAL A 134 -15.03 -6.80 -2.19
N THR A 135 -15.79 -5.82 -2.66
CA THR A 135 -17.26 -5.85 -2.69
C THR A 135 -17.69 -5.63 -4.13
N ILE A 136 -18.57 -6.51 -4.63
CA ILE A 136 -19.08 -6.48 -6.02
C ILE A 136 -20.51 -5.95 -6.02
#